data_AF-A0A9E5IRD3-F1
#
_entry.id   AF-A0A9E5IRD3-F1
#
_cell.length_a   1.000
_cell.length_b   1.000
_cell.length_c   1.000
_cell.angle_alpha   90.00
_cell.angle_beta   90.00
_cell.angle_gamma   90.00
#
_symmetry.space_group_name_H-M   'P 1'
#
loop_
_entity.id
_entity.type
_entity.pdbx_description
1 polymer ?
#
loop_
_entity_poly.entity_id
_entity_poly.type
_entity_poly.pdbx_seq_one_letter_code
_entity_poly.pdbx_strand_id
1 'polypeptide(L)'
;MWVVNGDLKNAQVIQPAMGAASREWQLRVDTSRWPDQTTQRVVLLLRHVETKEVLAVSDAQQVYMKKEWQLMAAIDDPVGDDRGPQGQYVYPQDPTYVPGTFDIERLEVWSSGKSLRLKVKMGAINRSWNPANGFDHVAFTFFIGKPDASNSLRVMPLQQDHLPENTHWHYRLRAHGWSNALFTTQGASASAEGTALPEGAKIQVDVAARTVQFDLPASLLADVPSLKGLQLSVYTWDYDNGYRKLSPQGGGSEMGGGQAAQPLWMDRVGLELKP
;
A
#
# COMPACT_ATOMS: atom_id res chain seq x y z
N MET A 1 0.62 30.18 12.33
CA MET A 1 0.37 28.80 11.86
C MET A 1 1.53 28.35 10.99
N TRP A 2 1.87 27.06 11.04
CA TRP A 2 2.88 26.41 10.22
C TRP A 2 2.21 25.89 8.95
N VAL A 3 2.67 26.33 7.78
CA VAL A 3 2.09 25.98 6.48
C VAL A 3 3.14 25.27 5.64
N VAL A 4 2.79 24.10 5.11
CA VAL A 4 3.67 23.25 4.31
C VAL A 4 3.18 23.27 2.87
N ASN A 5 4.07 23.57 1.92
CA ASN A 5 3.78 23.69 0.48
C ASN A 5 2.59 24.59 0.13
N GLY A 6 2.25 25.55 0.99
CA GLY A 6 1.07 26.41 0.81
C GLY A 6 -0.27 25.75 1.15
N ASP A 7 -0.28 24.55 1.75
CA ASP A 7 -1.48 23.87 2.19
C ASP A 7 -2.06 24.53 3.47
N LEU A 8 -2.92 25.52 3.25
CA LEU A 8 -3.63 26.22 4.31
C LEU A 8 -4.71 25.36 4.98
N LYS A 9 -5.19 24.30 4.32
CA LYS A 9 -6.27 23.43 4.86
C LYS A 9 -5.73 22.56 5.99
N ASN A 10 -4.50 22.07 5.86
CA ASN A 10 -3.83 21.26 6.88
C ASN A 10 -2.79 22.06 7.70
N ALA A 11 -2.84 23.39 7.65
CA ALA A 11 -1.91 24.23 8.41
C ALA A 11 -2.05 23.98 9.92
N GLN A 12 -0.91 23.81 10.60
CA GLN A 12 -0.89 23.55 12.03
C GLN A 12 -0.88 24.88 12.80
N VAL A 13 -1.85 25.09 13.69
CA VAL A 13 -1.88 26.27 14.55
C VAL A 13 -0.79 26.15 15.59
N ILE A 14 0.02 27.20 15.71
CA ILE A 14 1.07 27.31 16.71
C ILE A 14 0.51 28.20 17.80
N GLN A 15 0.39 27.67 19.02
CA GLN A 15 0.10 28.47 20.20
C GLN A 15 1.43 28.74 20.91
N PRO A 16 1.90 29.99 20.94
CA PRO A 16 3.03 30.35 21.78
C PRO A 16 2.66 30.10 23.25
N ALA A 17 3.52 29.43 24.02
CA ALA A 17 3.37 29.34 25.47
C ALA A 17 3.36 30.76 26.09
N MET A 18 2.20 31.22 26.56
CA MET A 18 2.10 32.55 27.17
C MET A 18 2.95 32.66 28.43
N GLY A 19 3.70 33.76 28.56
CA GLY A 19 4.47 34.11 29.77
C GLY A 19 5.97 33.81 29.73
N ALA A 20 6.50 33.19 28.67
CA ALA A 20 7.94 33.05 28.51
C ALA A 20 8.57 34.39 28.06
N ALA A 21 9.60 34.85 28.78
CA ALA A 21 10.43 36.00 28.38
C ALA A 21 11.29 35.72 27.13
N SER A 22 11.20 34.53 26.54
CA SER A 22 11.99 34.14 25.38
C SER A 22 11.33 34.57 24.06
N ARG A 23 12.13 35.18 23.19
CA ARG A 23 11.76 35.40 21.78
C ARG A 23 11.83 34.12 20.93
N GLU A 24 12.31 33.03 21.53
CA GLU A 24 12.47 31.73 20.90
C GLU A 24 11.35 30.78 21.31
N TRP A 25 10.88 30.02 20.33
CA TRP A 25 9.80 29.06 20.45
C TRP A 25 10.23 27.74 19.81
N GLN A 26 9.84 26.63 20.40
CA GLN A 26 10.02 25.30 19.83
C GLN A 26 8.65 24.69 19.53
N LEU A 27 8.53 24.04 18.37
CA LEU A 27 7.31 23.37 17.94
C LEU A 27 7.65 21.94 17.53
N ARG A 28 6.81 20.99 17.97
CA ARG A 28 6.76 19.66 17.36
C ARG A 28 5.77 19.68 16.21
N VAL A 29 6.24 19.34 15.03
CA VAL A 29 5.43 19.24 13.81
C VAL A 29 5.19 17.77 13.52
N ASP A 30 3.93 17.40 13.33
CA ASP A 30 3.60 16.08 12.80
C ASP A 30 3.96 16.02 11.31
N THR A 31 5.07 15.34 11.00
CA THR A 31 5.57 15.10 9.64
C THR A 31 5.16 13.74 9.09
N SER A 32 4.30 12.99 9.79
CA SER A 32 3.89 11.64 9.38
C SER A 32 3.32 11.62 7.96
N ARG A 33 2.55 12.65 7.60
CA ARG A 33 1.92 12.83 6.30
C ARG A 33 2.85 13.27 5.17
N TRP A 34 4.10 13.63 5.47
CA TRP A 34 5.02 14.12 4.44
C TRP A 34 5.55 12.95 3.60
N PRO A 35 5.67 13.10 2.27
CA PRO A 35 6.29 12.09 1.42
C PRO A 35 7.77 11.87 1.77
N ASP A 36 8.24 10.64 1.62
CA ASP A 36 9.66 10.30 1.84
C ASP A 36 10.55 10.81 0.70
N GLN A 37 11.79 11.19 1.02
CA GLN A 37 12.82 11.68 0.12
C GLN A 37 12.40 12.91 -0.70
N THR A 38 11.64 13.81 -0.07
CA THR A 38 11.15 15.02 -0.73
C THR A 38 11.54 16.28 0.01
N THR A 39 11.75 17.36 -0.74
CA THR A 39 11.91 18.69 -0.16
C THR A 39 10.55 19.33 0.04
N GLN A 40 10.31 19.78 1.26
CA GLN A 40 9.09 20.49 1.66
C GLN A 40 9.41 21.97 1.83
N ARG A 41 8.50 22.84 1.36
CA ARG A 41 8.59 24.28 1.59
C ARG A 41 7.73 24.65 2.78
N VAL A 42 8.35 25.22 3.81
CA VAL A 42 7.67 25.62 5.03
C VAL A 42 7.67 27.14 5.14
N VAL A 43 6.53 27.69 5.56
CA VAL A 43 6.43 29.08 6.03
C VAL A 43 5.67 29.16 7.35
N LEU A 44 6.03 30.14 8.18
CA LEU A 44 5.21 30.61 9.27
C LEU A 44 4.29 31.70 8.76
N LEU A 45 2.98 31.51 8.93
CA LEU A 45 1.96 32.48 8.56
C LEU A 45 1.30 33.03 9.82
N LEU A 46 1.37 34.34 10.03
CA LEU A 46 0.63 35.05 11.06
C LEU A 46 -0.69 35.52 10.48
N ARG A 47 -1.79 35.19 11.16
CA ARG A 47 -3.14 35.51 10.71
C ARG A 47 -3.94 36.14 11.83
N HIS A 48 -4.70 37.17 11.52
CA HIS A 48 -5.66 37.73 12.47
C HIS A 48 -6.71 36.66 12.82
N VAL A 49 -7.03 36.53 14.11
CA VAL A 49 -7.82 35.38 14.60
C VAL A 49 -9.28 35.45 14.16
N GLU A 50 -9.85 36.66 14.05
CA GLU A 50 -11.25 36.87 13.66
C GLU A 50 -11.39 37.01 12.15
N THR A 51 -10.83 38.09 11.59
CA THR A 51 -10.92 38.44 10.15
C THR A 51 -10.21 37.46 9.21
N LYS A 52 -9.32 36.61 9.74
CA LYS A 52 -8.47 35.69 8.96
C LYS A 52 -7.53 36.38 7.97
N GLU A 53 -7.30 37.68 8.12
CA GLU A 53 -6.34 38.42 7.31
C GLU A 53 -4.90 37.96 7.60
N VAL A 54 -4.09 37.79 6.56
CA VAL A 54 -2.66 37.45 6.70
C VAL A 54 -1.90 38.70 7.09
N LEU A 55 -1.32 38.69 8.30
CA LEU A 55 -0.60 39.85 8.85
C LEU A 55 0.89 39.81 8.50
N ALA A 56 1.47 38.62 8.42
CA ALA A 56 2.87 38.42 8.06
C ALA A 56 3.11 36.98 7.59
N VAL A 57 4.15 36.80 6.76
CA VAL A 57 4.65 35.49 6.33
C VAL A 57 6.17 35.50 6.49
N SER A 58 6.74 34.44 7.05
CA SER A 58 8.20 34.29 7.13
C SER A 58 8.80 34.02 5.75
N ASP A 59 10.12 34.15 5.64
CA ASP A 59 10.84 33.52 4.54
C ASP A 59 10.55 32.02 4.49
N ALA A 60 10.56 31.48 3.28
CA ALA A 60 10.37 30.07 3.04
C ALA A 60 11.62 29.28 3.44
N GLN A 61 11.44 28.28 4.29
CA GLN A 61 12.48 27.32 4.65
C GLN A 61 12.27 26.03 3.85
N GLN A 62 13.36 25.47 3.33
CA GLN A 62 13.33 24.17 2.68
C GLN A 62 13.75 23.09 3.68
N VAL A 63 12.91 22.08 3.83
CA VAL A 63 13.17 20.94 4.72
C VAL A 63 13.17 19.68 3.86
N TYR A 64 14.33 19.05 3.71
CA TYR A 64 14.42 17.75 3.07
C TYR A 64 14.01 16.67 4.06
N MET A 65 12.96 15.92 3.72
CA MET A 65 12.46 14.82 4.54
C MET A 65 13.03 13.51 4.03
N LYS A 66 13.72 12.79 4.90
CA LYS A 66 14.11 11.39 4.70
C LYS A 66 13.59 10.59 5.89
N LYS A 67 12.67 9.68 5.62
CA LYS A 67 12.11 8.79 6.63
C LYS A 67 13.16 7.76 7.03
N GLU A 68 13.26 7.53 8.33
CA GLU A 68 14.04 6.44 8.90
C GLU A 68 13.14 5.21 8.98
N TRP A 69 13.32 4.30 8.03
CA TRP A 69 12.54 3.08 7.96
C TRP A 69 13.12 2.01 8.86
N GLN A 70 12.24 1.39 9.66
CA GLN A 70 12.57 0.29 10.56
C GLN A 70 11.81 -0.96 10.12
N LEU A 71 12.50 -2.10 10.06
CA LEU A 71 11.87 -3.39 9.79
C LEU A 71 11.03 -3.78 11.00
N MET A 72 9.72 -3.93 10.79
CA MET A 72 8.76 -4.29 11.84
C MET A 72 8.54 -5.79 11.89
N ALA A 73 8.39 -6.40 10.71
CA ALA A 73 8.17 -7.83 10.57
C ALA A 73 8.69 -8.30 9.22
N ALA A 74 9.07 -9.57 9.16
CA ALA A 74 9.32 -10.26 7.91
C ALA A 74 8.85 -11.70 8.04
N ILE A 75 8.37 -12.25 6.93
CA ILE A 75 7.92 -13.63 6.82
C ILE A 75 8.45 -14.19 5.50
N ASP A 76 9.11 -15.34 5.59
CA ASP A 76 9.49 -16.14 4.43
C ASP A 76 8.30 -16.99 4.01
N ASP A 77 8.20 -17.21 2.71
CA ASP A 77 7.13 -17.97 2.07
C ASP A 77 7.76 -19.11 1.23
N PRO A 78 7.15 -20.30 1.17
CA PRO A 78 7.76 -21.45 0.51
C PRO A 78 7.99 -21.22 -0.98
N VAL A 79 9.22 -21.45 -1.46
CA VAL A 79 9.52 -21.31 -2.89
C VAL A 79 8.76 -22.37 -3.73
N GLY A 80 8.05 -21.90 -4.76
CA GLY A 80 7.40 -22.74 -5.78
C GLY A 80 6.04 -23.29 -5.38
N ASP A 81 5.33 -22.62 -4.46
CA ASP A 81 3.98 -22.98 -4.02
C ASP A 81 2.87 -22.13 -4.66
N ASP A 82 3.23 -21.33 -5.65
CA ASP A 82 2.39 -20.53 -6.56
C ASP A 82 1.43 -21.34 -7.45
N ARG A 83 0.63 -22.21 -6.83
CA ARG A 83 -0.28 -23.18 -7.47
C ARG A 83 -1.72 -23.08 -6.95
N GLY A 84 -2.06 -21.94 -6.35
CA GLY A 84 -3.37 -21.62 -5.84
C GLY A 84 -3.79 -22.45 -4.64
N PRO A 85 -5.03 -22.27 -4.14
CA PRO A 85 -5.47 -22.80 -2.85
C PRO A 85 -5.38 -24.32 -2.68
N GLN A 86 -5.47 -25.07 -3.78
CA GLN A 86 -5.46 -26.54 -3.78
C GLN A 86 -4.15 -27.11 -4.35
N GLY A 87 -3.17 -26.26 -4.67
CA GLY A 87 -1.85 -26.69 -5.16
C GLY A 87 -1.85 -27.26 -6.58
N GLN A 88 -2.84 -26.92 -7.40
CA GLN A 88 -3.12 -27.55 -8.70
C GLN A 88 -3.19 -26.57 -9.88
N TYR A 89 -3.15 -25.26 -9.62
CA TYR A 89 -3.18 -24.29 -10.70
C TYR A 89 -1.88 -24.32 -11.49
N VAL A 90 -1.99 -23.97 -12.77
CA VAL A 90 -0.85 -23.86 -13.67
C VAL A 90 -0.85 -22.49 -14.34
N TYR A 91 0.35 -22.04 -14.66
CA TYR A 91 0.61 -20.79 -15.35
C TYR A 91 -0.06 -20.75 -16.73
N PRO A 92 -0.36 -19.55 -17.26
CA PRO A 92 -0.72 -19.41 -18.67
C PRO A 92 0.37 -19.95 -19.61
N GLN A 93 -0.04 -20.35 -20.81
CA GLN A 93 0.81 -21.05 -21.77
C GLN A 93 1.75 -20.14 -22.57
N ASP A 94 1.51 -18.83 -22.58
CA ASP A 94 2.39 -17.89 -23.26
C ASP A 94 3.78 -17.89 -22.58
N PRO A 95 4.89 -17.96 -23.34
CA PRO A 95 6.23 -18.08 -22.80
C PRO A 95 6.70 -16.86 -22.00
N THR A 96 5.99 -15.73 -22.07
CA THR A 96 6.28 -14.55 -21.26
C THR A 96 5.95 -14.73 -19.77
N TYR A 97 5.15 -15.73 -19.39
CA TYR A 97 4.91 -16.12 -18.00
C TYR A 97 6.02 -17.06 -17.51
N VAL A 98 7.12 -16.50 -17.03
CA VAL A 98 8.25 -17.29 -16.52
C VAL A 98 7.96 -17.90 -15.13
N PRO A 99 8.52 -19.08 -14.80
CA PRO A 99 8.38 -19.66 -13.47
C PRO A 99 8.78 -18.68 -12.35
N GLY A 100 7.95 -18.58 -11.32
CA GLY A 100 8.15 -17.67 -10.19
C GLY A 100 7.54 -16.27 -10.34
N THR A 101 6.86 -15.98 -11.46
CA THR A 101 6.16 -14.69 -11.68
C THR A 101 5.15 -14.39 -10.56
N PHE A 102 4.47 -15.43 -10.05
CA PHE A 102 3.46 -15.32 -9.00
C PHE A 102 3.94 -15.78 -7.63
N ASP A 103 5.13 -16.39 -7.55
CA ASP A 103 5.75 -16.96 -6.35
C ASP A 103 6.31 -15.86 -5.45
N ILE A 104 5.70 -15.67 -4.30
CA ILE A 104 6.20 -14.81 -3.25
C ILE A 104 7.24 -15.62 -2.48
N GLU A 105 8.46 -15.10 -2.35
CA GLU A 105 9.49 -15.75 -1.53
C GLU A 105 9.57 -15.13 -0.13
N ARG A 106 9.19 -13.85 0.00
CA ARG A 106 9.28 -13.11 1.27
C ARG A 106 8.44 -11.84 1.24
N LEU A 107 7.78 -11.55 2.37
CA LEU A 107 7.19 -10.25 2.65
C LEU A 107 7.92 -9.58 3.82
N GLU A 108 8.38 -8.35 3.60
CA GLU A 108 8.92 -7.47 4.63
C GLU A 108 8.01 -6.26 4.84
N VAL A 109 7.76 -5.94 6.10
CA VAL A 109 6.96 -4.80 6.52
C VAL A 109 7.85 -3.82 7.27
N TRP A 110 7.99 -2.64 6.70
CA TRP A 110 8.80 -1.54 7.21
C TRP A 110 7.89 -0.40 7.66
N SER A 111 8.29 0.32 8.70
CA SER A 111 7.56 1.51 9.15
C SER A 111 8.48 2.70 9.43
N SER A 112 7.89 3.89 9.32
CA SER A 112 8.46 5.14 9.83
C SER A 112 7.30 5.92 10.43
N GLY A 113 7.13 5.83 11.75
CA GLY A 113 5.90 6.28 12.42
C GLY A 113 4.69 5.47 11.93
N LYS A 114 3.66 6.15 11.39
CA LYS A 114 2.46 5.49 10.83
C LYS A 114 2.55 5.23 9.31
N SER A 115 3.69 5.53 8.69
CA SER A 115 3.92 5.19 7.29
C SER A 115 4.30 3.72 7.17
N LEU A 116 3.75 3.05 6.16
CA LEU A 116 3.99 1.62 5.92
C LEU A 116 4.67 1.44 4.57
N ARG A 117 5.68 0.58 4.53
CA ARG A 117 6.34 0.11 3.32
C ARG A 117 6.26 -1.41 3.30
N LEU A 118 5.70 -1.94 2.23
CA LEU A 118 5.59 -3.37 1.99
C LEU A 118 6.61 -3.72 0.90
N LYS A 119 7.55 -4.61 1.20
CA LYS A 119 8.55 -5.07 0.24
C LYS A 119 8.37 -6.56 0.03
N VAL A 120 8.05 -6.93 -1.21
CA VAL A 120 7.81 -8.32 -1.60
C VAL A 120 9.00 -8.79 -2.42
N LYS A 121 9.59 -9.92 -2.04
CA LYS A 121 10.55 -10.65 -2.86
C LYS A 121 9.80 -11.72 -3.64
N MET A 122 10.07 -11.81 -4.94
CA MET A 122 9.42 -12.74 -5.86
C MET A 122 10.40 -13.79 -6.40
N GLY A 123 9.86 -14.91 -6.87
CA GLY A 123 10.60 -15.91 -7.63
C GLY A 123 11.14 -15.34 -8.95
N ALA A 124 10.35 -14.50 -9.62
CA ALA A 124 10.73 -13.76 -10.82
C ALA A 124 10.01 -12.40 -10.91
N ILE A 125 10.60 -11.48 -11.69
CA ILE A 125 9.95 -10.21 -12.06
C ILE A 125 10.01 -10.08 -13.57
N ASN A 126 8.84 -9.98 -14.19
CA ASN A 126 8.70 -9.90 -15.65
C ASN A 126 8.60 -8.43 -16.06
N ARG A 127 9.20 -8.10 -17.21
CA ARG A 127 9.19 -6.74 -17.81
C ARG A 127 9.02 -6.77 -19.33
N SER A 128 8.42 -7.85 -19.83
CA SER A 128 8.27 -8.14 -21.26
C SER A 128 7.51 -7.04 -22.01
N TRP A 129 6.58 -6.35 -21.35
CA TRP A 129 5.65 -5.37 -21.95
C TRP A 129 5.98 -3.92 -21.57
N ASN A 130 7.11 -3.69 -20.91
CA ASN A 130 7.59 -2.38 -20.43
C ASN A 130 6.49 -1.48 -19.80
N PRO A 131 5.79 -1.97 -18.76
CA PRO A 131 4.68 -1.26 -18.13
C PRO A 131 5.14 -0.08 -17.27
N ALA A 132 4.22 0.86 -17.00
CA ALA A 132 4.49 2.09 -16.25
C ALA A 132 5.01 1.84 -14.82
N ASN A 133 4.51 0.79 -14.15
CA ASN A 133 4.94 0.43 -12.79
C ASN A 133 6.20 -0.46 -12.76
N GLY A 134 6.76 -0.80 -13.93
CA GLY A 134 8.06 -1.49 -14.03
C GLY A 134 8.03 -3.01 -13.86
N PHE A 135 6.86 -3.65 -13.81
CA PHE A 135 6.67 -5.10 -13.84
C PHE A 135 5.35 -5.49 -14.54
N ASP A 136 5.29 -6.64 -15.21
CA ASP A 136 4.09 -7.17 -15.87
C ASP A 136 3.72 -8.59 -15.38
N HIS A 137 2.59 -9.10 -15.89
CA HIS A 137 1.94 -10.38 -15.57
C HIS A 137 1.45 -10.56 -14.13
N VAL A 138 2.12 -9.98 -13.13
CA VAL A 138 1.66 -10.07 -11.74
C VAL A 138 0.81 -8.86 -11.37
N ALA A 139 -0.28 -9.14 -10.67
CA ALA A 139 -1.11 -8.22 -9.94
C ALA A 139 -1.02 -8.56 -8.45
N PHE A 140 -0.48 -7.64 -7.67
CA PHE A 140 -0.45 -7.72 -6.22
C PHE A 140 -1.75 -7.18 -5.66
N THR A 141 -2.42 -7.99 -4.84
CA THR A 141 -3.59 -7.57 -4.09
C THR A 141 -3.28 -7.62 -2.61
N PHE A 142 -3.05 -6.46 -2.00
CA PHE A 142 -2.85 -6.36 -0.57
C PHE A 142 -4.16 -6.07 0.14
N PHE A 143 -4.37 -6.74 1.26
CA PHE A 143 -5.44 -6.49 2.21
C PHE A 143 -4.83 -5.96 3.51
N ILE A 144 -5.32 -4.81 3.97
CA ILE A 144 -4.81 -4.09 5.13
C ILE A 144 -5.94 -3.94 6.14
N GLY A 145 -5.90 -4.76 7.18
CA GLY A 145 -6.85 -4.76 8.30
C GLY A 145 -6.31 -3.99 9.49
N LYS A 146 -7.08 -3.02 9.98
CA LYS A 146 -6.81 -2.35 11.26
C LYS A 146 -7.05 -3.32 12.42
N PRO A 147 -6.43 -3.11 13.60
CA PRO A 147 -6.63 -4.00 14.75
C PRO A 147 -8.10 -4.11 15.19
N ASP A 148 -8.86 -3.02 15.08
CA ASP A 148 -10.31 -3.03 15.27
C ASP A 148 -11.01 -3.47 13.98
N ALA A 149 -11.79 -4.54 14.05
CA ALA A 149 -12.53 -5.11 12.92
C ALA A 149 -13.78 -4.29 12.52
N SER A 150 -14.14 -3.25 13.26
CA SER A 150 -15.31 -2.41 12.94
C SER A 150 -15.22 -1.84 11.52
N ASN A 151 -16.31 -1.95 10.75
CA ASN A 151 -16.42 -1.50 9.34
C ASN A 151 -15.42 -2.17 8.37
N SER A 152 -14.89 -3.34 8.73
CA SER A 152 -14.03 -4.16 7.86
C SER A 152 -14.84 -5.13 7.00
N LEU A 153 -14.17 -5.76 6.03
CA LEU A 153 -14.72 -6.83 5.21
C LEU A 153 -13.77 -8.04 5.16
N ARG A 154 -14.34 -9.17 4.75
CA ARG A 154 -13.59 -10.40 4.41
C ARG A 154 -13.64 -10.76 2.94
N VAL A 155 -14.67 -10.33 2.21
CA VAL A 155 -14.79 -10.60 0.77
C VAL A 155 -13.56 -10.08 0.04
N MET A 156 -13.03 -10.85 -0.90
CA MET A 156 -11.96 -10.44 -1.80
C MET A 156 -12.57 -9.99 -3.13
N PRO A 157 -12.69 -8.67 -3.38
CA PRO A 157 -13.34 -8.17 -4.58
C PRO A 157 -12.76 -8.77 -5.86
N LEU A 158 -13.64 -9.29 -6.72
CA LEU A 158 -13.32 -9.87 -8.02
C LEU A 158 -12.40 -11.11 -8.00
N GLN A 159 -12.10 -11.68 -6.82
CA GLN A 159 -11.20 -12.82 -6.67
C GLN A 159 -11.90 -14.13 -6.30
N GLN A 160 -13.22 -14.14 -6.20
CA GLN A 160 -14.04 -15.34 -5.94
C GLN A 160 -13.69 -16.05 -4.63
N ASP A 161 -13.26 -15.29 -3.62
CA ASP A 161 -12.84 -15.84 -2.33
C ASP A 161 -13.08 -14.86 -1.17
N HIS A 162 -12.86 -15.35 0.04
CA HIS A 162 -12.89 -14.57 1.27
C HIS A 162 -11.58 -14.79 2.05
N LEU A 163 -11.12 -13.73 2.71
CA LEU A 163 -10.02 -13.84 3.67
C LEU A 163 -10.37 -14.85 4.79
N PRO A 164 -9.38 -15.52 5.41
CA PRO A 164 -9.56 -16.41 6.55
C PRO A 164 -10.42 -15.82 7.68
N GLU A 165 -11.07 -16.66 8.49
CA GLU A 165 -12.06 -16.23 9.50
C GLU A 165 -11.54 -15.22 10.52
N ASN A 166 -10.27 -15.31 10.86
CA ASN A 166 -9.60 -14.46 11.83
C ASN A 166 -8.94 -13.22 11.21
N THR A 167 -9.18 -12.93 9.94
CA THR A 167 -8.60 -11.80 9.22
C THR A 167 -9.65 -10.95 8.54
N HIS A 168 -9.37 -9.67 8.38
CA HIS A 168 -10.26 -8.72 7.70
C HIS A 168 -9.46 -7.58 7.07
N TRP A 169 -10.13 -6.71 6.33
CA TRP A 169 -9.52 -5.54 5.71
C TRP A 169 -10.38 -4.30 5.78
N HIS A 170 -9.72 -3.14 5.89
CA HIS A 170 -10.30 -1.81 5.77
C HIS A 170 -9.87 -1.13 4.47
N TYR A 171 -8.65 -1.44 4.04
CA TYR A 171 -8.11 -0.98 2.77
C TYR A 171 -7.60 -2.14 1.93
N ARG A 172 -7.78 -2.02 0.62
CA ARG A 172 -7.27 -2.97 -0.37
C ARG A 172 -6.46 -2.22 -1.41
N LEU A 173 -5.23 -2.66 -1.65
CA LEU A 173 -4.40 -2.17 -2.75
C LEU A 173 -4.41 -3.22 -3.86
N ARG A 174 -4.74 -2.81 -5.08
CA ARG A 174 -4.52 -3.62 -6.29
C ARG A 174 -3.50 -2.91 -7.18
N ALA A 175 -2.36 -3.55 -7.40
CA ALA A 175 -1.27 -2.99 -8.19
C ALA A 175 -0.75 -4.02 -9.21
N HIS A 176 -0.72 -3.62 -10.47
CA HIS A 176 -0.14 -4.38 -11.59
C HIS A 176 0.60 -3.40 -12.52
N GLY A 177 1.11 -3.86 -13.66
CA GLY A 177 1.93 -3.03 -14.55
C GLY A 177 1.36 -1.65 -14.94
N TRP A 178 0.04 -1.53 -15.13
CA TRP A 178 -0.59 -0.29 -15.63
C TRP A 178 -1.53 0.39 -14.63
N SER A 179 -1.87 -0.25 -13.51
CA SER A 179 -2.78 0.31 -12.51
C SER A 179 -2.23 0.09 -11.11
N ASN A 180 -2.55 1.02 -10.23
CA ASN A 180 -2.20 1.01 -8.83
C ASN A 180 -3.27 1.82 -8.10
N ALA A 181 -4.18 1.11 -7.42
CA ALA A 181 -5.36 1.71 -6.84
C ALA A 181 -5.60 1.18 -5.42
N LEU A 182 -5.85 2.10 -4.50
CA LEU A 182 -6.28 1.81 -3.13
C LEU A 182 -7.80 1.98 -3.03
N PHE A 183 -8.45 1.08 -2.33
CA PHE A 183 -9.90 1.05 -2.15
C PHE A 183 -10.26 0.95 -0.66
N THR A 184 -11.39 1.55 -0.29
CA THR A 184 -12.03 1.35 1.02
C THR A 184 -13.09 0.25 0.95
N THR A 185 -13.56 -0.21 2.11
CA THR A 185 -14.68 -1.16 2.20
C THR A 185 -16.02 -0.60 1.71
N GLN A 186 -16.15 0.72 1.55
CA GLN A 186 -17.40 1.35 1.13
C GLN A 186 -17.74 0.95 -0.32
N GLY A 187 -18.85 0.22 -0.48
CA GLY A 187 -19.31 -0.26 -1.78
C GLY A 187 -18.55 -1.47 -2.31
N ALA A 188 -17.63 -2.05 -1.54
CA ALA A 188 -16.89 -3.24 -1.92
C ALA A 188 -17.79 -4.49 -1.78
N SER A 189 -17.68 -5.40 -2.74
CA SER A 189 -18.41 -6.67 -2.76
C SER A 189 -17.63 -7.70 -3.60
N ALA A 190 -18.19 -8.90 -3.76
CA ALA A 190 -17.61 -9.90 -4.66
C ALA A 190 -17.48 -9.38 -6.12
N SER A 191 -18.32 -8.42 -6.53
CA SER A 191 -18.36 -7.87 -7.88
C SER A 191 -17.93 -6.40 -7.99
N ALA A 192 -17.43 -5.79 -6.92
CA ALA A 192 -17.06 -4.37 -6.90
C ALA A 192 -15.84 -4.12 -6.00
N GLU A 193 -14.86 -3.40 -6.53
CA GLU A 193 -13.58 -3.10 -5.86
C GLU A 193 -13.73 -2.27 -4.57
N GLY A 194 -14.84 -1.52 -4.45
CA GLY A 194 -15.06 -0.51 -3.41
C GLY A 194 -14.77 0.90 -3.90
N THR A 195 -14.78 1.86 -2.98
CA THR A 195 -14.55 3.26 -3.28
C THR A 195 -13.05 3.52 -3.39
N ALA A 196 -12.59 3.99 -4.55
CA ALA A 196 -11.18 4.32 -4.77
C ALA A 196 -10.74 5.54 -3.96
N LEU A 197 -9.53 5.47 -3.40
CA LEU A 197 -8.85 6.61 -2.78
C LEU A 197 -8.06 7.40 -3.83
N PRO A 198 -7.83 8.72 -3.60
CA PRO A 198 -7.14 9.57 -4.58
C PRO A 198 -5.68 9.20 -4.85
N GLU A 199 -5.01 8.56 -3.90
CA GLU A 199 -3.60 8.20 -3.98
C GLU A 199 -3.45 6.68 -3.87
N GLY A 200 -2.67 6.09 -4.78
CA GLY A 200 -2.19 4.70 -4.71
C GLY A 200 -0.86 4.59 -3.95
N ALA A 201 -0.20 3.44 -4.02
CA ALA A 201 1.12 3.27 -3.43
C ALA A 201 2.23 3.90 -4.30
N LYS A 202 3.36 4.30 -3.72
CA LYS A 202 4.57 4.55 -4.53
C LYS A 202 5.27 3.22 -4.77
N ILE A 203 5.48 2.87 -6.03
CA ILE A 203 6.06 1.59 -6.44
C ILE A 203 7.53 1.77 -6.82
N GLN A 204 8.40 0.87 -6.34
CA GLN A 204 9.81 0.78 -6.74
C GLN A 204 10.13 -0.69 -7.03
N VAL A 205 10.78 -0.95 -8.16
CA VAL A 205 11.14 -2.31 -8.61
C VAL A 205 12.65 -2.44 -8.67
N ASP A 206 13.17 -3.48 -8.03
CA ASP A 206 14.56 -3.92 -8.17
C ASP A 206 14.55 -5.33 -8.77
N VAL A 207 14.83 -5.41 -10.07
CA VAL A 207 14.82 -6.67 -10.83
C VAL A 207 15.96 -7.59 -10.41
N ALA A 208 17.13 -7.04 -10.08
CA ALA A 208 18.30 -7.83 -9.69
C ALA A 208 18.07 -8.49 -8.33
N ALA A 209 17.46 -7.76 -7.39
CA ALA A 209 17.07 -8.31 -6.09
C ALA A 209 15.76 -9.12 -6.15
N ARG A 210 15.03 -9.08 -7.27
CA ARG A 210 13.66 -9.61 -7.44
C ARG A 210 12.70 -9.07 -6.38
N THR A 211 12.75 -7.76 -6.13
CA THR A 211 11.88 -7.12 -5.14
C THR A 211 10.99 -6.04 -5.73
N VAL A 212 9.75 -5.99 -5.27
CA VAL A 212 8.80 -4.90 -5.51
C VAL A 212 8.44 -4.26 -4.18
N GLN A 213 8.63 -2.96 -4.09
CA GLN A 213 8.36 -2.17 -2.89
C GLN A 213 7.15 -1.26 -3.13
N PHE A 214 6.25 -1.23 -2.15
CA PHE A 214 5.04 -0.42 -2.11
C PHE A 214 5.06 0.46 -0.87
N ASP A 215 5.26 1.77 -1.05
CA ASP A 215 5.12 2.74 0.05
C ASP A 215 3.68 3.25 0.06
N LEU A 216 2.93 2.95 1.13
CA LEU A 216 1.53 3.35 1.24
C LEU A 216 1.42 4.83 1.63
N PRO A 217 0.35 5.54 1.20
CA PRO A 217 0.07 6.89 1.67
C PRO A 217 0.01 6.93 3.20
N ALA A 218 0.78 7.83 3.81
CA ALA A 218 0.86 7.91 5.27
C ALA A 218 -0.46 8.33 5.95
N SER A 219 -1.37 8.93 5.18
CA SER A 219 -2.73 9.25 5.62
C SER A 219 -3.61 8.02 5.86
N LEU A 220 -3.29 6.88 5.23
CA LEU A 220 -4.10 5.66 5.26
C LEU A 220 -4.32 5.12 6.68
N LEU A 221 -3.31 5.25 7.53
CA LEU A 221 -3.29 4.77 8.91
C LEU A 221 -3.17 5.92 9.92
N ALA A 222 -3.53 7.15 9.53
CA ALA A 222 -3.38 8.30 10.42
C ALA A 222 -4.26 8.22 11.67
N ASP A 223 -5.40 7.52 11.58
CA ASP A 223 -6.40 7.36 12.63
C ASP A 223 -6.09 6.23 13.62
N VAL A 224 -5.20 5.29 13.30
CA VAL A 224 -4.82 4.24 14.27
C VAL A 224 -3.81 4.78 15.30
N PRO A 225 -3.92 4.41 16.59
CA PRO A 225 -3.00 4.89 17.61
C PRO A 225 -1.60 4.28 17.48
N SER A 226 -1.49 3.07 16.93
CA SER A 226 -0.24 2.37 16.64
C SER A 226 -0.44 1.35 15.53
N LEU A 227 0.64 0.82 14.95
CA LEU A 227 0.60 -0.23 13.93
C LEU A 227 0.48 -1.66 14.52
N LYS A 228 0.50 -1.79 15.85
CA LYS A 228 0.34 -3.07 16.54
C LYS A 228 -1.03 -3.68 16.24
N GLY A 229 -1.07 -4.96 15.90
CA GLY A 229 -2.28 -5.71 15.54
C GLY A 229 -2.76 -5.44 14.11
N LEU A 230 -1.98 -4.71 13.30
CA LEU A 230 -2.31 -4.51 11.88
C LEU A 230 -2.17 -5.86 11.15
N GLN A 231 -3.23 -6.26 10.47
CA GLN A 231 -3.27 -7.47 9.65
C GLN A 231 -2.92 -7.12 8.21
N LEU A 232 -1.92 -7.80 7.66
CA LEU A 232 -1.42 -7.56 6.32
C LEU A 232 -1.39 -8.90 5.58
N SER A 233 -1.97 -8.93 4.39
CA SER A 233 -1.79 -10.06 3.48
C SER A 233 -1.66 -9.57 2.05
N VAL A 234 -0.95 -10.34 1.24
CA VAL A 234 -0.78 -10.10 -0.19
C VAL A 234 -1.12 -11.38 -0.92
N TYR A 235 -1.77 -11.23 -2.08
CA TYR A 235 -2.13 -12.31 -2.98
C TYR A 235 -1.65 -11.94 -4.39
N THR A 236 -1.19 -12.93 -5.14
CA THR A 236 -0.73 -12.74 -6.53
C THR A 236 -1.71 -13.38 -7.51
N TRP A 237 -1.96 -12.70 -8.62
CA TRP A 237 -2.68 -13.21 -9.80
C TRP A 237 -2.21 -12.41 -11.02
N ASP A 238 -2.88 -12.53 -12.18
CA ASP A 238 -2.70 -11.61 -13.31
C ASP A 238 -3.96 -10.76 -13.57
N TYR A 239 -3.78 -9.56 -14.08
CA TYR A 239 -4.83 -8.60 -14.34
C TYR A 239 -4.72 -7.94 -15.71
N ASP A 240 -5.79 -8.03 -16.50
CA ASP A 240 -5.93 -7.39 -17.81
C ASP A 240 -7.40 -7.03 -18.05
N ASN A 241 -7.76 -5.79 -17.72
CA ASN A 241 -9.16 -5.31 -17.66
C ASN A 241 -10.08 -6.15 -16.76
N GLY A 242 -9.50 -6.87 -15.81
CA GLY A 242 -10.14 -7.79 -14.88
C GLY A 242 -9.13 -8.84 -14.43
N TYR A 243 -9.41 -9.56 -13.34
CA TYR A 243 -8.61 -10.73 -12.99
C TYR A 243 -8.73 -11.75 -14.13
N ARG A 244 -7.58 -12.27 -14.58
CA ARG A 244 -7.56 -13.28 -15.64
C ARG A 244 -8.35 -14.51 -15.23
N LYS A 245 -8.97 -15.18 -16.21
CA LYS A 245 -9.83 -16.33 -15.94
C LYS A 245 -9.02 -17.55 -15.50
N LEU A 246 -9.75 -18.52 -14.94
CA LEU A 246 -9.28 -19.83 -14.57
C LEU A 246 -10.15 -20.88 -15.28
N SER A 247 -9.53 -21.86 -15.91
CA SER A 247 -10.22 -23.02 -16.49
C SER A 247 -9.41 -24.30 -16.32
N PRO A 248 -10.00 -25.48 -16.59
CA PRO A 248 -9.26 -26.72 -16.41
C PRO A 248 -8.06 -26.82 -17.35
N GLN A 249 -8.18 -26.30 -18.58
CA GLN A 249 -7.13 -26.37 -19.61
C GLN A 249 -6.17 -25.18 -19.58
N GLY A 250 -6.59 -24.02 -19.05
CA GLY A 250 -5.86 -22.76 -19.20
C GLY A 250 -5.79 -22.29 -20.66
N GLY A 251 -4.90 -21.35 -20.93
CA GLY A 251 -4.70 -20.80 -22.27
C GLY A 251 -3.49 -19.86 -22.34
N GLY A 252 -3.30 -19.19 -23.48
CA GLY A 252 -2.14 -18.30 -23.68
C GLY A 252 -2.01 -17.22 -22.60
N SER A 253 -3.12 -16.64 -22.17
CA SER A 253 -3.16 -15.70 -21.04
C SER A 253 -4.26 -16.10 -20.05
N GLU A 254 -4.47 -17.39 -19.81
CA GLU A 254 -5.50 -17.88 -18.89
C GLU A 254 -4.88 -18.94 -17.99
N MET A 255 -5.13 -18.85 -16.68
CA MET A 255 -4.63 -19.80 -15.69
C MET A 255 -5.35 -21.15 -15.86
N GLY A 256 -4.59 -22.24 -15.70
CA GLY A 256 -5.10 -23.60 -15.88
C GLY A 256 -5.26 -24.38 -14.58
N GLY A 257 -5.77 -25.60 -14.68
CA GLY A 257 -5.78 -26.58 -13.58
C GLY A 257 -6.92 -26.43 -12.57
N GLY A 258 -7.75 -25.39 -12.69
CA GLY A 258 -8.87 -25.13 -11.80
C GLY A 258 -10.23 -25.04 -12.49
N GLN A 259 -11.29 -24.84 -11.72
CA GLN A 259 -12.63 -24.56 -12.24
C GLN A 259 -12.92 -23.07 -12.19
N ALA A 260 -13.74 -22.56 -13.12
CA ALA A 260 -13.98 -21.12 -13.29
C ALA A 260 -14.46 -20.38 -12.04
N ALA A 261 -15.16 -21.06 -11.12
CA ALA A 261 -15.69 -20.48 -9.88
C ALA A 261 -14.72 -20.57 -8.68
N GLN A 262 -13.52 -21.10 -8.85
CA GLN A 262 -12.54 -21.22 -7.77
C GLN A 262 -11.78 -19.91 -7.52
N PRO A 263 -11.15 -19.73 -6.35
CA PRO A 263 -10.41 -18.52 -6.02
C PRO A 263 -9.37 -18.13 -7.06
N LEU A 264 -9.26 -16.82 -7.32
CA LEU A 264 -8.31 -16.22 -8.26
C LEU A 264 -7.12 -15.62 -7.49
N TRP A 265 -6.25 -16.52 -7.04
CA TRP A 265 -4.92 -16.22 -6.54
C TRP A 265 -4.00 -17.46 -6.72
N MET A 266 -2.74 -17.21 -7.07
CA MET A 266 -1.72 -18.24 -7.30
C MET A 266 -0.95 -18.48 -6.00
N ASP A 267 -0.65 -17.40 -5.29
CA ASP A 267 0.10 -17.44 -4.06
C ASP A 267 -0.41 -16.39 -3.07
N ARG A 268 -0.07 -16.55 -1.79
CA ARG A 268 -0.39 -15.63 -0.72
C ARG A 268 0.60 -15.73 0.44
N VAL A 269 0.88 -14.58 1.03
CA VAL A 269 1.50 -14.52 2.35
C VAL A 269 0.80 -13.48 3.22
N GLY A 270 0.71 -13.74 4.52
CA GLY A 270 0.08 -12.84 5.47
C GLY A 270 0.72 -12.88 6.84
N LEU A 271 0.65 -11.76 7.55
CA LEU A 271 1.13 -11.60 8.91
C LEU A 271 0.28 -10.59 9.68
N GLU A 272 0.36 -10.69 11.00
CA GLU A 272 -0.11 -9.65 11.92
C GLU A 272 1.10 -9.01 12.60
N LEU A 273 1.13 -7.68 12.64
CA LEU A 273 2.18 -6.95 13.35
C LEU A 273 2.04 -7.16 14.86
N LYS A 274 3.01 -7.88 15.42
CA LYS A 274 3.02 -8.26 16.84
C LYS A 274 3.23 -7.05 17.78
N PRO A 275 2.81 -7.18 19.05
CA PRO A 275 3.05 -6.23 20.14
C PRO A 275 4.47 -5.68 20.27
#